data_AF-A0AAD8JDD2-F1
#
_entry.id   AF-A0AAD8JDD2-F1
#
_cell.length_a   1.000
_cell.length_b   1.000
_cell.length_c   1.000
_cell.angle_alpha   90.00
_cell.angle_beta   90.00
_cell.angle_gamma   90.00
#
_symmetry.space_group_name_H-M   'P 1'
#
loop_
_entity.id
_entity.type
_entity.pdbx_description
1 polymer ?
#
loop_
_entity_poly.entity_id
_entity_poly.type
_entity_poly.pdbx_seq_one_letter_code
_entity_poly.pdbx_strand_id
1 'polypeptide(L)'
;MSTCPAPCNRSWSISDDSLRRYVQFASESCIQELLSASDCKSVGNENDGWKLLAFDNGVEISKRPSGSFDTFRSRWLLTSVSPQQFITVANAIDAAKQWDADLVEARYIKDLEDNLSIIRLRFGESSKPLFRNREFIVYERRETMDDGTLVVAVASLPKEIAAGLHPKQSNAIRGLLLQSGWVVEKLDDDSCMVTYVVQLDPAGWLPKFFVNRLNTKLVMIIKNLQKQAQACSVQHDHHKASVE
;
A
#
# COMPACT_ATOMS: atom_id res chain seq x y z
N MET A 1 -2.25 18.07 -52.68
CA MET A 1 -1.40 17.30 -51.75
C MET A 1 -1.75 17.74 -50.34
N SER A 2 -2.54 16.94 -49.62
CA SER A 2 -2.96 17.26 -48.25
C SER A 2 -1.86 16.85 -47.28
N THR A 3 -1.15 17.83 -46.72
CA THR A 3 -0.22 17.62 -45.61
C THR A 3 -1.01 17.32 -44.34
N CYS A 4 -0.95 16.07 -43.86
CA CYS A 4 -1.37 15.73 -42.51
C CYS A 4 -0.50 16.50 -41.51
N PRO A 5 -1.08 17.15 -40.47
CA PRO A 5 -0.29 17.73 -39.41
C PRO A 5 0.38 16.59 -38.64
N ALA A 6 1.70 16.70 -38.43
CA ALA A 6 2.46 15.77 -37.61
C ALA A 6 1.85 15.69 -36.19
N PRO A 7 1.83 14.51 -35.55
CA PRO A 7 1.35 14.41 -34.19
C PRO A 7 2.27 15.25 -33.29
N CYS A 8 1.70 16.29 -32.69
CA CYS A 8 2.35 17.08 -31.66
C CYS A 8 2.71 16.17 -30.49
N ASN A 9 3.93 15.65 -30.48
CA ASN A 9 4.50 14.93 -29.36
C ASN A 9 4.92 15.97 -28.31
N ARG A 10 3.93 16.67 -27.73
CA ARG A 10 4.18 17.53 -26.56
C ARG A 10 4.50 16.58 -25.41
N SER A 11 5.77 16.46 -25.09
CA SER A 11 6.23 15.92 -23.82
C SER A 11 5.62 16.77 -22.71
N TRP A 12 4.50 16.31 -22.16
CA TRP A 12 3.88 16.96 -21.01
C TRP A 12 4.82 16.77 -19.81
N SER A 13 5.42 17.86 -19.36
CA SER A 13 6.27 17.89 -18.17
C SER A 13 5.58 18.71 -17.10
N ILE A 14 5.22 18.07 -15.99
CA ILE A 14 4.80 18.76 -14.77
C ILE A 14 6.04 19.38 -14.09
N SER A 15 5.92 20.60 -13.57
CA SER A 15 7.01 21.18 -12.77
C SER A 15 7.12 20.47 -11.42
N ASP A 16 8.31 20.50 -10.81
CA ASP A 16 8.54 19.86 -9.51
C ASP A 16 7.65 20.43 -8.40
N ASP A 17 7.41 21.75 -8.41
CA ASP A 17 6.52 22.38 -7.45
C ASP A 17 5.06 21.97 -7.65
N SER A 18 4.60 21.86 -8.90
CA SER A 18 3.24 21.39 -9.20
C SER A 18 3.07 19.93 -8.82
N LEU A 19 4.08 19.10 -9.07
CA LEU A 19 4.09 17.71 -8.65
C LEU A 19 4.03 17.60 -7.13
N ARG A 20 4.89 18.32 -6.40
CA ARG A 20 4.90 18.33 -4.93
C ARG A 20 3.54 18.72 -4.38
N ARG A 21 2.97 19.86 -4.80
CA ARG A 21 1.65 20.31 -4.32
C ARG A 21 0.54 19.31 -4.60
N TYR A 22 0.53 18.71 -5.80
CA TYR A 22 -0.45 17.70 -6.15
C TYR A 22 -0.33 16.47 -5.24
N VAL A 23 0.88 15.93 -5.07
CA VAL A 23 1.10 14.71 -4.30
C VAL A 23 0.87 14.94 -2.81
N GLN A 24 1.25 16.10 -2.26
CA GLN A 24 0.90 16.50 -0.89
C GLN A 24 -0.61 16.47 -0.67
N PHE A 25 -1.38 17.14 -1.54
CA PHE A 25 -2.84 17.17 -1.42
C PHE A 25 -3.48 15.78 -1.58
N ALA A 26 -3.03 15.01 -2.57
CA ALA A 26 -3.55 13.67 -2.82
C ALA A 26 -3.23 12.70 -1.66
N SER A 27 -2.01 12.76 -1.13
CA SER A 27 -1.60 11.93 0.00
C SER A 27 -2.29 12.30 1.30
N GLU A 28 -2.56 13.59 1.55
CA GLU A 28 -3.37 14.04 2.68
C GLU A 28 -4.77 13.41 2.65
N SER A 29 -5.43 13.47 1.48
CA SER A 29 -6.74 12.85 1.30
C SER A 29 -6.70 11.33 1.54
N CYS A 30 -5.64 10.67 1.07
CA CYS A 30 -5.44 9.24 1.30
C CYS A 30 -5.22 8.92 2.78
N ILE A 31 -4.47 9.73 3.52
CA ILE A 31 -4.28 9.57 4.98
C ILE A 31 -5.63 9.65 5.70
N GLN A 32 -6.45 10.66 5.38
CA GLN A 32 -7.76 10.84 6.01
C GLN A 32 -8.69 9.65 5.77
N GLU A 33 -8.70 9.10 4.55
CA GLU A 33 -9.48 7.90 4.24
C GLU A 33 -8.97 6.65 4.99
N LEU A 34 -7.65 6.52 5.17
CA LEU A 34 -7.06 5.41 5.93
C LEU A 34 -7.43 5.48 7.41
N LEU A 35 -7.30 6.67 8.02
CA LEU A 35 -7.70 6.92 9.41
C LEU A 35 -9.20 6.69 9.61
N SER A 36 -10.03 7.18 8.69
CA SER A 36 -11.47 6.94 8.75
C SER A 36 -11.82 5.45 8.63
N ALA A 37 -11.04 4.68 7.87
CA ALA A 37 -11.22 3.24 7.75
C ALA A 37 -10.73 2.45 8.98
N SER A 38 -9.75 2.95 9.73
CA SER A 38 -9.26 2.35 10.98
C SER A 38 -10.15 2.67 12.18
N ASP A 39 -10.80 3.84 12.20
CA ASP A 39 -11.68 4.25 13.29
C ASP A 39 -12.76 3.19 13.58
N CYS A 40 -12.65 2.56 14.75
CA CYS A 40 -13.54 1.47 15.18
C CYS A 40 -14.61 1.92 16.17
N LYS A 41 -14.90 3.23 16.26
CA LYS A 41 -15.90 3.83 17.17
C LYS A 41 -17.33 3.45 16.77
N SER A 42 -17.61 2.16 16.61
CA SER A 42 -18.68 1.43 17.28
C SER A 42 -18.69 0.01 16.74
N VAL A 43 -18.28 -0.94 17.58
CA VAL A 43 -18.86 -2.30 17.54
C VAL A 43 -20.36 -2.10 17.78
N GLY A 44 -21.13 -1.87 16.71
CA GLY A 44 -22.56 -1.53 16.79
C GLY A 44 -23.10 -0.53 15.77
N ASN A 45 -22.28 0.23 15.01
CA ASN A 45 -22.84 0.97 13.86
C ASN A 45 -22.93 0.02 12.66
N GLU A 46 -24.13 -0.45 12.36
CA GLU A 46 -24.48 -1.06 11.08
C GLU A 46 -24.37 -0.08 9.87
N ASN A 47 -23.78 1.12 10.07
CA ASN A 47 -23.87 2.27 9.17
C ASN A 47 -22.53 2.78 8.59
N ASP A 48 -21.39 2.15 8.90
CA ASP A 48 -20.09 2.56 8.34
C ASP A 48 -19.82 2.00 6.93
N GLY A 49 -20.73 1.14 6.44
CA GLY A 49 -20.66 0.49 5.13
C GLY A 49 -19.68 -0.69 5.04
N TRP A 50 -18.95 -1.01 6.11
CA TRP A 50 -18.03 -2.15 6.15
C TRP A 50 -18.78 -3.43 6.47
N LYS A 51 -18.65 -4.42 5.58
CA LYS A 51 -19.22 -5.76 5.77
C LYS A 51 -18.10 -6.76 6.07
N LEU A 52 -18.20 -7.44 7.21
CA LEU A 52 -17.26 -8.51 7.56
C LEU A 52 -17.37 -9.66 6.54
N LEU A 53 -16.25 -10.02 5.94
CA LEU A 53 -16.13 -11.12 4.97
C LEU A 53 -15.56 -12.39 5.58
N ALA A 54 -14.57 -12.24 6.47
CA ALA A 54 -13.88 -13.36 7.09
C ALA A 54 -13.25 -12.95 8.42
N PHE A 55 -13.09 -13.93 9.29
CA PHE A 55 -12.24 -13.86 10.47
C PHE A 55 -11.35 -15.10 10.46
N ASP A 56 -10.04 -14.92 10.24
CA ASP A 56 -9.09 -16.03 10.18
C ASP A 56 -7.85 -15.73 11.02
N ASN A 57 -7.56 -16.61 11.99
CA ASN A 57 -6.36 -16.52 12.83
C ASN A 57 -6.16 -15.14 13.50
N GLY A 58 -7.24 -14.52 13.97
CA GLY A 58 -7.22 -13.20 14.60
C GLY A 58 -7.22 -12.01 13.64
N VAL A 59 -7.19 -12.26 12.32
CA VAL A 59 -7.30 -11.22 11.29
C VAL A 59 -8.75 -11.08 10.86
N GLU A 60 -9.32 -9.91 11.06
CA GLU A 60 -10.63 -9.51 10.52
C GLU A 60 -10.47 -9.00 9.10
N ILE A 61 -11.30 -9.48 8.16
CA ILE A 61 -11.38 -8.94 6.81
C ILE A 61 -12.77 -8.38 6.57
N SER A 62 -12.84 -7.10 6.26
CA SER A 62 -14.06 -6.38 5.91
C SER A 62 -13.98 -5.82 4.49
N LYS A 63 -15.12 -5.54 3.90
CA LYS A 63 -15.25 -4.92 2.59
C LYS A 63 -16.31 -3.83 2.58
N ARG A 64 -16.03 -2.72 1.92
CA ARG A 64 -16.95 -1.59 1.70
C ARG A 64 -17.06 -1.30 0.20
N PRO A 65 -18.27 -1.28 -0.39
CA PRO A 65 -18.45 -0.78 -1.75
C PRO A 65 -18.02 0.69 -1.84
N SER A 66 -17.15 1.05 -2.79
CA SER A 66 -16.64 2.42 -2.96
C SER A 66 -16.62 2.80 -4.45
N GLY A 67 -17.72 3.39 -4.92
CA GLY A 67 -17.89 3.74 -6.34
C GLY A 67 -17.82 2.51 -7.24
N SER A 68 -16.86 2.49 -8.17
CA SER A 68 -16.69 1.40 -9.14
C SER A 68 -15.91 0.18 -8.61
N PHE A 69 -15.23 0.31 -7.47
CA PHE A 69 -14.36 -0.75 -6.95
C PHE A 69 -14.53 -0.93 -5.44
N ASP A 70 -14.47 -2.17 -5.00
CA ASP A 70 -14.58 -2.48 -3.59
C ASP A 70 -13.29 -2.10 -2.84
N THR A 71 -13.45 -1.49 -1.67
CA THR A 71 -12.37 -1.30 -0.71
C THR A 71 -12.37 -2.47 0.26
N PHE A 72 -11.20 -3.05 0.49
CA PHE A 72 -10.98 -4.10 1.48
C PHE A 72 -10.21 -3.52 2.66
N ARG A 73 -10.55 -4.00 3.86
CA ARG A 73 -9.88 -3.66 5.11
C ARG A 73 -9.54 -4.95 5.82
N SER A 74 -8.31 -5.11 6.23
CA SER A 74 -7.91 -6.16 7.16
C SER A 74 -7.40 -5.53 8.46
N ARG A 75 -7.87 -6.04 9.60
CA ARG A 75 -7.49 -5.57 10.93
C ARG A 75 -6.89 -6.71 11.74
N TRP A 76 -5.85 -6.39 12.52
CA TRP A 76 -5.26 -7.36 13.42
C TRP A 76 -4.70 -6.71 14.68
N LEU A 77 -5.03 -7.31 15.82
CA LEU A 77 -4.38 -7.02 17.09
C LEU A 77 -3.08 -7.82 17.21
N LEU A 78 -1.95 -7.11 17.25
CA LEU A 78 -0.63 -7.67 17.49
C LEU A 78 -0.23 -7.47 18.95
N THR A 79 -0.20 -8.53 19.74
CA THR A 79 0.14 -8.49 21.18
C THR A 79 1.62 -8.73 21.50
N SER A 80 2.46 -8.89 20.49
CA SER A 80 3.89 -9.24 20.68
C SER A 80 4.80 -8.52 19.68
N VAL A 81 4.32 -7.42 19.12
CA VAL A 81 5.04 -6.59 18.15
C VAL A 81 4.67 -5.14 18.45
N SER A 82 5.67 -4.31 18.74
CA SER A 82 5.45 -2.89 18.96
C SER A 82 5.16 -2.16 17.64
N PRO A 83 4.47 -1.01 17.66
CA PRO A 83 4.24 -0.20 16.47
C PRO A 83 5.53 0.07 15.67
N GLN A 84 6.61 0.41 16.36
CA GLN A 84 7.91 0.72 15.76
C GLN A 84 8.53 -0.50 15.06
N GLN A 85 8.43 -1.67 15.67
CA GLN A 85 8.91 -2.93 15.06
C GLN A 85 8.12 -3.24 13.80
N PHE A 86 6.79 -3.14 13.87
CA PHE A 86 5.94 -3.39 12.70
C PHE A 86 6.27 -2.42 11.56
N ILE A 87 6.38 -1.12 11.86
CA ILE A 87 6.67 -0.07 10.87
C ILE A 87 8.04 -0.24 10.23
N THR A 88 9.05 -0.64 11.00
CA THR A 88 10.39 -0.90 10.46
C THR A 88 10.33 -1.96 9.36
N VAL A 89 9.54 -3.01 9.56
CA VAL A 89 9.34 -4.08 8.58
C VAL A 89 8.42 -3.63 7.44
N ALA A 90 7.35 -2.90 7.73
CA ALA A 90 6.39 -2.45 6.72
C ALA A 90 6.99 -1.41 5.75
N ASN A 91 7.87 -0.52 6.25
CA ASN A 91 8.49 0.56 5.48
C ASN A 91 9.77 0.14 4.77
N ALA A 92 10.39 -0.97 5.15
CA ALA A 92 11.53 -1.50 4.43
C ALA A 92 11.06 -1.98 3.06
N ILE A 93 11.26 -1.16 2.02
CA ILE A 93 10.97 -1.51 0.63
C ILE A 93 11.65 -2.85 0.23
N ASP A 94 12.81 -3.14 0.81
CA ASP A 94 13.48 -4.43 0.62
C ASP A 94 12.85 -5.58 1.41
N ALA A 95 12.15 -5.30 2.51
CA ALA A 95 11.28 -6.26 3.20
C ALA A 95 9.97 -6.49 2.45
N ALA A 96 9.48 -5.51 1.67
CA ALA A 96 8.28 -5.67 0.83
C ALA A 96 8.37 -6.86 -0.12
N LYS A 97 9.55 -7.12 -0.68
CA LYS A 97 9.81 -8.31 -1.52
C LYS A 97 9.78 -9.63 -0.72
N GLN A 98 10.04 -9.57 0.59
CA GLN A 98 10.09 -10.75 1.44
C GLN A 98 8.70 -11.21 1.87
N TRP A 99 7.73 -10.30 1.97
CA TRP A 99 6.35 -10.63 2.35
C TRP A 99 5.35 -10.68 1.19
N ASP A 100 5.61 -10.02 0.05
CA ASP A 100 4.82 -10.16 -1.18
C ASP A 100 5.63 -10.86 -2.29
N ALA A 101 5.39 -12.16 -2.45
CA ALA A 101 6.07 -12.98 -3.46
C ALA A 101 5.79 -12.55 -4.91
N ASP A 102 4.73 -11.77 -5.15
CA ASP A 102 4.45 -11.22 -6.49
C ASP A 102 5.22 -9.92 -6.74
N LEU A 103 5.76 -9.25 -5.72
CA LEU A 103 6.53 -8.01 -5.86
C LEU A 103 7.96 -8.33 -6.31
N VAL A 104 8.21 -8.16 -7.62
CA VAL A 104 9.51 -8.48 -8.23
C VAL A 104 10.48 -7.29 -8.20
N GLU A 105 9.99 -6.07 -8.04
CA GLU A 105 10.82 -4.86 -7.96
C GLU A 105 10.05 -3.76 -7.22
N ALA A 106 10.76 -3.05 -6.35
CA ALA A 106 10.35 -1.78 -5.82
C ALA A 106 11.54 -0.83 -5.92
N ARG A 107 11.34 0.33 -6.55
CA ARG A 107 12.41 1.27 -6.89
C ARG A 107 11.96 2.71 -6.64
N TYR A 108 12.72 3.44 -5.84
CA TYR A 108 12.53 4.88 -5.68
C TYR A 108 12.76 5.62 -7.01
N ILE A 109 11.82 6.50 -7.36
CA ILE A 109 11.90 7.38 -8.54
C ILE A 109 12.35 8.78 -8.10
N LYS A 110 11.71 9.34 -7.08
CA LYS A 110 11.92 10.72 -6.67
C LYS A 110 11.47 10.97 -5.23
N ASP A 111 12.28 11.68 -4.46
CA ASP A 111 11.87 12.22 -3.16
C ASP A 111 11.28 13.61 -3.37
N LEU A 112 10.10 13.84 -2.79
CA LEU A 112 9.44 15.13 -2.82
C LEU A 112 9.68 15.90 -1.51
N GLU A 113 9.68 15.17 -0.40
CA GLU A 113 9.94 15.57 1.00
C GLU A 113 10.47 14.37 1.80
N ASP A 114 10.91 14.61 3.05
CA ASP A 114 11.48 13.57 3.94
C ASP A 114 10.51 12.40 4.20
N ASN A 115 9.21 12.68 4.15
CA ASN A 115 8.15 11.72 4.41
C ASN A 115 7.28 11.42 3.19
N LEU A 116 7.67 11.92 2.00
CA LEU A 116 6.89 11.80 0.78
C LEU A 116 7.77 11.48 -0.44
N SER A 117 7.62 10.27 -0.97
CA SER A 117 8.41 9.77 -2.10
C SER A 117 7.53 9.19 -3.20
N ILE A 118 8.07 9.14 -4.42
CA ILE A 118 7.48 8.47 -5.58
C ILE A 118 8.25 7.17 -5.82
N ILE A 119 7.53 6.06 -5.91
CA ILE A 119 8.08 4.71 -6.02
C ILE A 119 7.47 4.00 -7.23
N ARG A 120 8.28 3.22 -7.93
CA ARG A 120 7.84 2.23 -8.91
C ARG A 120 7.71 0.88 -8.23
N LEU A 121 6.53 0.28 -8.31
CA LEU A 121 6.31 -1.10 -7.92
C LEU A 121 6.06 -1.95 -9.17
N ARG A 122 6.75 -3.08 -9.28
CA ARG A 122 6.53 -4.06 -10.36
C ARG A 122 6.11 -5.38 -9.74
N PHE A 123 4.97 -5.87 -10.18
CA PHE A 123 4.44 -7.17 -9.82
C PHE A 123 4.52 -8.13 -11.00
N GLY A 124 4.94 -9.36 -10.74
CA GLY A 124 5.08 -10.40 -11.75
C GLY A 124 4.95 -11.78 -11.13
N GLU A 125 4.29 -12.70 -11.83
CA GLU A 125 4.18 -14.08 -11.38
C GLU A 125 5.40 -14.83 -11.93
N SER A 126 6.43 -15.04 -11.09
CA SER A 126 7.67 -15.74 -11.49
C SER A 126 7.41 -17.11 -12.13
N SER A 127 6.26 -17.72 -11.86
CA SER A 127 5.86 -19.03 -12.36
C SER A 127 4.97 -19.03 -13.61
N LYS A 128 4.45 -17.88 -14.11
CA LYS A 128 3.52 -17.85 -15.26
C LYS A 128 3.81 -16.73 -16.26
N PRO A 129 4.64 -16.99 -17.29
CA PRO A 129 5.10 -15.97 -18.25
C PRO A 129 4.01 -15.41 -19.17
N LEU A 130 2.82 -16.03 -19.22
CA LEU A 130 1.68 -15.57 -20.02
C LEU A 130 0.95 -14.37 -19.39
N PHE A 131 1.20 -14.05 -18.12
CA PHE A 131 0.67 -12.85 -17.48
C PHE A 131 1.67 -11.71 -17.60
N ARG A 132 1.27 -10.64 -18.33
CA ARG A 132 2.09 -9.43 -18.44
C ARG A 132 2.35 -8.85 -17.06
N ASN A 133 3.61 -8.53 -16.79
CA ASN A 133 4.02 -7.84 -15.57
C ASN A 133 3.20 -6.56 -15.40
N ARG A 134 2.80 -6.27 -14.16
CA ARG A 134 2.11 -5.03 -13.82
C ARG A 134 3.08 -4.07 -13.17
N GLU A 135 2.97 -2.80 -13.52
CA GLU A 135 3.70 -1.75 -12.85
C GLU A 135 2.77 -0.67 -12.33
N PHE A 136 3.12 -0.10 -11.19
CA PHE A 136 2.43 0.99 -10.55
C PHE A 136 3.46 2.09 -10.26
N ILE A 137 3.08 3.33 -10.57
CA ILE A 137 3.86 4.51 -10.20
C ILE A 137 3.06 5.18 -9.10
N VAL A 138 3.52 5.02 -7.87
CA VAL A 138 2.79 5.41 -6.66
C VAL A 138 3.53 6.52 -5.94
N TYR A 139 2.80 7.37 -5.24
CA TYR A 139 3.37 8.07 -4.10
C TYR A 139 3.28 7.19 -2.86
N GLU A 140 4.18 7.42 -1.92
CA GLU A 140 4.12 6.89 -0.56
C GLU A 140 4.35 8.06 0.39
N ARG A 141 3.39 8.30 1.30
CA ARG A 141 3.51 9.25 2.39
C ARG A 141 3.51 8.53 3.72
N ARG A 142 4.42 8.94 4.61
CA ARG A 142 4.54 8.41 5.98
C ARG A 142 4.22 9.54 6.95
N GLU A 143 3.29 9.32 7.87
CA GLU A 143 2.89 10.36 8.83
C GLU A 143 2.80 9.73 10.23
N THR A 144 3.21 10.50 11.23
CA THR A 144 2.98 10.16 12.65
C THR A 144 2.01 11.19 13.20
N MET A 145 0.85 10.73 13.66
CA MET A 145 -0.17 11.56 14.28
C MET A 145 0.24 11.97 15.70
N ASP A 146 -0.41 12.99 16.25
CA ASP A 146 -0.12 13.51 17.59
C ASP A 146 -0.31 12.47 18.71
N ASP A 147 -1.20 11.50 18.51
CA ASP A 147 -1.44 10.38 19.44
C ASP A 147 -0.44 9.22 19.29
N GLY A 148 0.53 9.35 18.39
CA GLY A 148 1.52 8.32 18.07
C GLY A 148 1.03 7.27 17.07
N THR A 149 -0.18 7.41 16.51
CA THR A 149 -0.65 6.58 15.39
C THR A 149 0.22 6.82 14.17
N LEU A 150 0.65 5.74 13.53
CA LEU A 150 1.49 5.81 12.35
C LEU A 150 0.68 5.45 11.12
N VAL A 151 0.81 6.23 10.06
CA VAL A 151 0.08 6.04 8.79
C VAL A 151 1.04 5.99 7.62
N VAL A 152 0.85 5.01 6.74
CA VAL A 152 1.56 4.89 5.47
C VAL A 152 0.53 4.87 4.35
N ALA A 153 0.47 5.96 3.58
CA ALA A 153 -0.49 6.16 2.50
C ALA A 153 0.17 5.94 1.14
N VAL A 154 -0.43 5.08 0.31
CA VAL A 154 0.10 4.71 -1.01
C VAL A 154 -1.01 4.77 -2.06
N ALA A 155 -0.83 5.56 -3.10
CA ALA A 155 -1.73 5.54 -4.25
C ALA A 155 -1.01 5.88 -5.56
N SER A 156 -1.60 5.47 -6.68
CA SER A 156 -1.06 5.75 -8.01
C SER A 156 -1.19 7.21 -8.38
N LEU A 157 -0.15 7.72 -9.06
CA LEU A 157 -0.21 9.02 -9.72
C LEU A 157 -1.17 8.95 -10.93
N PRO A 158 -1.80 10.08 -11.30
CA PRO A 158 -2.53 10.21 -12.56
C PRO A 158 -1.70 9.73 -13.73
N LYS A 159 -2.36 9.12 -14.71
CA LYS A 159 -1.72 8.47 -15.86
C LYS A 159 -0.70 9.38 -16.57
N GLU A 160 -1.03 10.65 -16.70
CA GLU A 160 -0.23 11.68 -17.36
C GLU A 160 1.04 12.00 -16.55
N ILE A 161 0.90 12.16 -15.23
CA ILE A 161 2.02 12.35 -14.28
C ILE A 161 2.92 11.12 -14.27
N ALA A 162 2.33 9.94 -14.12
CA ALA A 162 3.07 8.68 -14.16
C ALA A 162 3.82 8.50 -15.48
N ALA A 163 3.24 8.88 -16.62
CA ALA A 163 3.89 8.78 -17.93
C ALA A 163 5.02 9.79 -18.11
N GLY A 164 4.88 11.02 -17.57
CA GLY A 164 5.93 12.04 -17.59
C GLY A 164 7.15 11.66 -16.74
N LEU A 165 6.92 11.01 -15.59
CA LEU A 165 7.99 10.56 -14.69
C LEU A 165 8.62 9.23 -15.13
N HIS A 166 7.80 8.29 -15.59
CA HIS A 166 8.24 6.98 -16.01
C HIS A 166 7.40 6.48 -17.19
N PRO A 167 7.83 6.71 -18.44
CA PRO A 167 7.11 6.25 -19.62
C PRO A 167 6.81 4.75 -19.57
N LYS A 168 5.64 4.35 -20.09
CA LYS A 168 5.21 2.94 -20.06
C LYS A 168 6.11 2.07 -20.93
N GLN A 169 6.67 1.02 -20.34
CA GLN A 169 7.44 0.02 -21.08
C GLN A 169 6.49 -0.91 -21.86
N SER A 170 6.85 -1.28 -23.08
CA SER A 170 5.96 -1.99 -24.03
C SER A 170 5.48 -3.37 -23.55
N ASN A 171 6.20 -3.99 -22.61
CA ASN A 171 5.93 -5.32 -22.06
C ASN A 171 5.21 -5.31 -20.70
N ALA A 172 4.88 -4.15 -20.13
CA ALA A 172 4.22 -4.04 -18.84
C ALA A 172 2.82 -3.42 -18.95
N ILE A 173 1.88 -3.87 -18.12
CA ILE A 173 0.58 -3.23 -17.93
C ILE A 173 0.71 -2.23 -16.79
N ARG A 174 0.39 -0.96 -17.03
CA ARG A 174 0.31 0.03 -15.94
C ARG A 174 -1.02 -0.16 -15.22
N GLY A 175 -0.94 -0.58 -13.96
CA GLY A 175 -2.10 -0.67 -13.08
C GLY A 175 -2.45 0.67 -12.45
N LEU A 176 -3.63 0.73 -11.84
CA LEU A 176 -4.10 1.87 -11.07
C LEU A 176 -4.46 1.38 -9.66
N LEU A 177 -3.67 1.83 -8.68
CA LEU A 177 -3.94 1.66 -7.26
C LEU A 177 -4.64 2.94 -6.77
N LEU A 178 -5.93 2.83 -6.43
CA LEU A 178 -6.71 3.98 -5.99
C LEU A 178 -6.30 4.41 -4.60
N GLN A 179 -6.12 3.44 -3.71
CA GLN A 179 -5.68 3.65 -2.35
C GLN A 179 -5.14 2.36 -1.77
N SER A 180 -4.03 2.43 -1.04
CA SER A 180 -3.53 1.38 -0.17
C SER A 180 -2.87 2.03 1.02
N GLY A 181 -2.81 1.35 2.15
CA GLY A 181 -2.00 1.84 3.24
C GLY A 181 -2.20 1.12 4.55
N TRP A 182 -1.34 1.49 5.49
CA TRP A 182 -1.29 0.98 6.84
C TRP A 182 -1.70 2.09 7.80
N VAL A 183 -2.51 1.74 8.80
CA VAL A 183 -2.67 2.50 10.03
C VAL A 183 -2.24 1.59 11.17
N VAL A 184 -1.30 2.06 11.99
CA VAL A 184 -0.74 1.32 13.11
C VAL A 184 -1.00 2.14 14.36
N GLU A 185 -1.99 1.72 15.12
CA GLU A 185 -2.42 2.37 16.35
C GLU A 185 -1.68 1.70 17.51
N LYS A 186 -1.01 2.52 18.34
CA LYS A 186 -0.40 2.02 19.56
C LYS A 186 -1.49 1.68 20.58
N LEU A 187 -1.36 0.53 21.21
CA LEU A 187 -2.18 0.11 22.33
C LEU A 187 -1.33 -0.02 23.60
N ASP A 188 -1.95 -0.43 24.70
CA ASP A 188 -1.25 -0.70 25.96
C ASP A 188 -0.31 -1.93 25.82
N ASP A 189 0.65 -2.06 26.73
CA ASP A 189 1.54 -3.24 26.87
C ASP A 189 2.32 -3.63 25.59
N ASP A 190 2.90 -2.66 24.88
CA ASP A 190 3.68 -2.85 23.64
C ASP A 190 2.91 -3.58 22.51
N SER A 191 1.58 -3.56 22.57
CA SER A 191 0.71 -4.07 21.52
C SER A 191 0.31 -3.00 20.51
N CYS A 192 -0.12 -3.42 19.33
CA CYS A 192 -0.63 -2.50 18.30
C CYS A 192 -1.81 -3.08 17.53
N MET A 193 -2.73 -2.20 17.13
CA MET A 193 -3.76 -2.53 16.14
C MET A 193 -3.22 -2.13 14.77
N VAL A 194 -3.15 -3.09 13.86
CA VAL A 194 -2.74 -2.87 12.47
C VAL A 194 -3.98 -2.95 11.59
N THR A 195 -4.27 -1.86 10.90
CA THR A 195 -5.29 -1.80 9.86
C THR A 195 -4.61 -1.63 8.50
N TYR A 196 -4.84 -2.57 7.59
CA TYR A 196 -4.44 -2.45 6.20
C TYR A 196 -5.68 -2.23 5.33
N VAL A 197 -5.63 -1.23 4.45
CA VAL A 197 -6.72 -0.89 3.55
C VAL A 197 -6.20 -0.96 2.13
N VAL A 198 -7.00 -1.49 1.20
CA VAL A 198 -6.67 -1.48 -0.21
C VAL A 198 -7.91 -1.32 -1.08
N GLN A 199 -7.79 -0.50 -2.12
CA GLN A 199 -8.72 -0.32 -3.21
C GLN A 199 -7.94 -0.30 -4.52
N LEU A 200 -8.19 -1.30 -5.36
CA LEU A 200 -7.45 -1.51 -6.61
C LEU A 200 -8.42 -1.49 -7.79
N ASP A 201 -8.03 -0.83 -8.87
CA ASP A 201 -8.69 -1.02 -10.17
C ASP A 201 -8.10 -2.29 -10.84
N PRO A 202 -8.91 -3.34 -11.09
CA PRO A 202 -8.50 -4.54 -11.80
C PRO A 202 -7.97 -4.29 -13.22
N ALA A 203 -8.26 -3.14 -13.83
CA ALA A 203 -7.85 -2.73 -15.18
C ALA A 203 -7.85 -3.90 -16.17
N GLY A 204 -8.99 -4.62 -16.23
CA GLY A 204 -9.32 -5.56 -17.30
C GLY A 204 -9.14 -7.06 -17.07
N TRP A 205 -8.58 -7.54 -15.95
CA TRP A 205 -8.56 -9.00 -15.68
C TRP A 205 -8.42 -9.35 -14.19
N LEU A 206 -9.51 -9.24 -13.43
CA LEU A 206 -9.64 -10.00 -12.19
C LEU A 206 -10.88 -10.90 -12.30
N PRO A 207 -10.71 -12.19 -12.62
CA PRO A 207 -11.80 -13.16 -12.52
C PRO A 207 -12.33 -13.22 -11.08
N LYS A 208 -13.58 -13.64 -10.87
CA LYS A 208 -14.23 -13.65 -9.53
C LYS A 208 -13.44 -14.39 -8.43
N PHE A 209 -12.58 -15.36 -8.77
CA PHE A 209 -11.71 -16.04 -7.81
C PHE A 209 -10.66 -15.10 -7.18
N PHE A 210 -10.39 -13.94 -7.79
CA PHE A 210 -9.36 -13.03 -7.34
C PHE A 210 -9.77 -12.26 -6.08
N VAL A 211 -11.06 -12.10 -5.81
CA VAL A 211 -11.53 -11.57 -4.51
C VAL A 211 -11.13 -12.52 -3.38
N ASN A 212 -11.29 -13.83 -3.59
CA ASN A 212 -10.81 -14.84 -2.65
C ASN A 212 -9.27 -14.84 -2.56
N ARG A 213 -8.56 -14.72 -3.70
CA ARG A 213 -7.09 -14.59 -3.73
C ARG A 213 -6.61 -13.32 -3.02
N LEU A 214 -7.34 -12.20 -3.13
CA LEU A 214 -7.05 -10.94 -2.44
C LEU A 214 -7.27 -11.10 -0.95
N ASN A 215 -8.40 -11.65 -0.50
CA ASN A 215 -8.64 -11.93 0.92
C ASN A 215 -7.53 -12.81 1.51
N THR A 216 -7.16 -13.90 0.83
CA THR A 216 -6.03 -14.74 1.24
C THR A 216 -4.71 -13.96 1.24
N LYS A 217 -4.48 -13.09 0.24
CA LYS A 217 -3.27 -12.27 0.14
C LYS A 217 -3.18 -11.24 1.27
N LEU A 218 -4.27 -10.56 1.63
CA LEU A 218 -4.32 -9.61 2.74
C LEU A 218 -3.94 -10.28 4.06
N VAL A 219 -4.51 -11.46 4.33
CA VAL A 219 -4.18 -12.27 5.50
C VAL A 219 -2.71 -12.70 5.48
N MET A 220 -2.21 -13.15 4.32
CA MET A 220 -0.81 -13.60 4.21
C MET A 220 0.19 -12.46 4.37
N ILE A 221 -0.06 -11.29 3.81
CA ILE A 221 0.81 -10.11 3.95
C ILE A 221 0.95 -9.78 5.43
N ILE A 222 -0.18 -9.63 6.12
CA ILE A 222 -0.21 -9.27 7.53
C ILE A 222 0.51 -10.34 8.38
N LYS A 223 0.26 -11.63 8.13
CA LYS A 223 0.96 -12.73 8.82
C LYS A 223 2.47 -12.74 8.56
N ASN A 224 2.90 -12.51 7.31
CA ASN A 224 4.32 -12.48 6.96
C ASN A 224 5.03 -11.30 7.64
N LEU A 225 4.38 -10.13 7.69
CA LEU A 225 4.87 -8.96 8.41
C LEU A 225 5.03 -9.22 9.91
N GLN A 226 4.04 -9.84 10.56
CA GLN A 226 4.16 -10.23 11.97
C GLN A 226 5.34 -11.16 12.20
N LYS A 227 5.49 -12.22 11.37
CA LYS A 227 6.60 -13.17 11.50
C LYS A 227 7.96 -12.49 11.36
N GLN A 228 8.10 -11.57 10.42
CA GLN A 228 9.33 -10.79 10.24
C GLN A 228 9.59 -9.85 11.42
N ALA A 229 8.56 -9.17 11.92
CA ALA A 229 8.70 -8.28 13.07
C ALA A 229 9.11 -9.05 14.35
N GLN A 230 8.56 -10.25 14.56
CA GLN A 230 8.96 -11.16 15.64
C GLN A 230 10.39 -11.71 15.46
N ALA A 231 10.83 -11.96 14.23
CA ALA A 231 12.20 -12.40 13.97
C ALA A 231 13.22 -11.28 14.27
N CYS A 232 12.87 -10.03 13.94
CA CYS A 232 13.71 -8.86 14.24
C CYS A 232 13.81 -8.57 15.75
N SER A 233 12.76 -8.83 16.54
CA SER A 233 12.82 -8.65 18.00
C SER A 233 13.78 -9.64 18.67
N VAL A 234 13.74 -10.91 18.26
CA VAL A 234 14.63 -11.97 18.78
C VAL A 234 16.11 -11.68 18.48
N GLN A 235 16.44 -11.13 17.30
CA GLN A 235 17.81 -10.74 16.98
C GLN A 235 18.31 -9.55 17.81
N HIS A 236 17.43 -8.61 18.15
CA HIS A 236 17.80 -7.45 18.95
C HIS A 236 18.08 -7.82 20.42
N ASP A 237 17.34 -8.79 20.96
CA ASP A 237 17.53 -9.31 22.32
C ASP A 237 18.80 -10.16 22.45
N HIS A 238 19.12 -11.00 21.45
CA HIS A 238 20.37 -11.76 21.43
C HIS A 238 21.62 -10.87 21.33
N HIS A 239 21.53 -9.74 20.62
CA HIS A 239 22.63 -8.79 20.53
C HIS A 239 22.83 -8.01 21.83
N LYS A 240 21.75 -7.69 22.55
CA LYS A 240 21.81 -7.01 23.84
C LYS A 240 22.35 -7.92 24.96
N ALA A 241 21.97 -9.19 24.96
CA ALA A 241 22.44 -10.19 25.92
C ALA A 241 23.89 -10.67 25.68
N SER A 242 24.52 -10.33 24.55
CA SER A 242 25.91 -10.66 24.26
C SER A 242 26.89 -9.52 24.54
N VAL A 243 26.37 -8.36 24.97
CA VAL A 243 27.13 -7.12 25.23
C VAL A 243 27.08 -6.72 26.72
N GLU A 244 26.34 -7.46 27.54
CA GLU A 244 26.46 -7.50 29.01
C GLU A 244 27.26 -8.72 29.46
#